data_AF-T0MES7-F1
#
_entry.id   AF-T0MES7-F1
#
_cell.length_a   1.000
_cell.length_b   1.000
_cell.length_c   1.000
_cell.angle_alpha   90.00
_cell.angle_beta   90.00
_cell.angle_gamma   90.00
#
_symmetry.space_group_name_H-M   'P 1'
#
loop_
_entity.id
_entity.type
_entity.pdbx_description
1 polymer ?
#
loop_
_entity_poly.entity_id
_entity_poly.type
_entity_poly.pdbx_seq_one_letter_code
_entity_poly.pdbx_strand_id
1 'polypeptide(L)'
;MDYAKKLNELKIMLQRNVSQFYNNEMPLLIELLQIKDGSSTNIFNKNDTISLYEFKNEVLYMVVKMIDDGFIIQDELFINTIANLLIINKPNLNLDFSFQLEEILKKIWKKCLKILFYSGKIEKLQQIENFLYEQEIPDFRNVCLSLIFKCSKFKSYDLENLSKFISLSVLYDVVKIFKNDLILEIQGKILYNLYIKLEGHEETLENNEFFKKIQKSSNLLFKDKSKYFDQQDVNYCYLIFYEINFMKFNELIRSPKNEIFTNEYLLFIYSLIVDEESAILAFQIFQSNEVYSDLFNGINYLLVNQITNKQKIDPLDEKYLFILLEVVTKILKFAWNVHTIKINFLLFIEPIMKYIEEDVNEDAKSACFDFLTIYLQDSESFLTITEYFQSSSQFSKTKLIQEFDKNFNKKYFLIVGRLLKFLFYINMNLSIEMALYALRSEDPSIIESCFELFSKSNLNLYNDIFLNIKYIRRAMLKSENLKNILINYQIENKIVFEDVLFINTIMSSSNLNFLNLQNYLLILENL
;
A
#
# COMPACT_ATOMS: atom_id res chain seq x y z
N MET A 1 12.07 22.02 -32.62
CA MET A 1 10.61 21.99 -32.37
C MET A 1 10.40 22.22 -30.88
N ASP A 2 9.43 23.03 -30.47
CA ASP A 2 9.11 23.16 -29.04
C ASP A 2 8.31 21.92 -28.59
N TYR A 3 9.00 20.97 -27.99
CA TYR A 3 8.42 19.68 -27.58
C TYR A 3 7.32 19.83 -26.52
N ALA A 4 7.38 20.86 -25.67
CA ALA A 4 6.35 21.12 -24.67
C ALA A 4 5.05 21.61 -25.33
N LYS A 5 5.17 22.54 -26.28
CA LYS A 5 4.02 22.98 -27.09
C LYS A 5 3.41 21.81 -27.89
N LYS A 6 4.25 20.98 -28.51
CA LYS A 6 3.78 19.81 -29.26
C LYS A 6 3.08 18.78 -28.37
N LEU A 7 3.60 18.53 -27.18
CA LEU A 7 2.98 17.61 -26.21
C LEU A 7 1.57 18.10 -25.79
N ASN A 8 1.40 19.40 -25.58
CA ASN A 8 0.09 19.97 -25.25
C ASN A 8 -0.90 19.84 -26.41
N GLU A 9 -0.46 20.04 -27.66
CA GLU A 9 -1.28 19.78 -28.84
C GLU A 9 -1.74 18.32 -28.90
N LEU A 10 -0.82 17.36 -28.66
CA LEU A 10 -1.12 15.93 -28.64
C LEU A 10 -2.12 15.57 -27.54
N LYS A 11 -1.97 16.13 -26.33
CA LYS A 11 -2.92 15.93 -25.23
C LYS A 11 -4.33 16.40 -25.59
N ILE A 12 -4.45 17.57 -26.23
CA ILE A 12 -5.74 18.12 -26.69
C ILE A 12 -6.34 17.22 -27.79
N MET A 13 -5.54 16.74 -28.72
CA MET A 13 -6.00 15.83 -29.78
C MET A 13 -6.50 14.50 -29.21
N LEU A 14 -5.76 13.90 -28.28
CA LEU A 14 -6.15 12.67 -27.61
C LEU A 14 -7.48 12.81 -26.87
N GLN A 15 -7.72 13.95 -26.21
CA GLN A 15 -8.98 14.24 -25.53
C GLN A 15 -10.17 14.37 -26.50
N ARG A 16 -9.94 14.82 -27.74
CA ARG A 16 -11.00 15.04 -28.73
C ARG A 16 -11.39 13.75 -29.46
N ASN A 17 -10.41 12.94 -29.85
CA ASN A 17 -10.66 11.72 -30.62
C ASN A 17 -9.49 10.72 -30.50
N VAL A 18 -9.64 9.73 -29.62
CA VAL A 18 -8.59 8.71 -29.37
C VAL A 18 -8.29 7.85 -30.60
N SER A 19 -9.31 7.49 -31.39
CA SER A 19 -9.13 6.67 -32.60
C SER A 19 -8.33 7.41 -33.68
N GLN A 20 -8.65 8.68 -33.92
CA GLN A 20 -7.93 9.51 -34.88
C GLN A 20 -6.49 9.78 -34.41
N PHE A 21 -6.30 9.98 -33.11
CA PHE A 21 -4.97 10.12 -32.52
C PHE A 21 -4.11 8.87 -32.74
N TYR A 22 -4.64 7.68 -32.44
CA TYR A 22 -3.93 6.41 -32.66
C TYR A 22 -3.45 6.24 -34.11
N ASN A 23 -4.32 6.52 -35.08
CA ASN A 23 -3.99 6.28 -36.48
C ASN A 23 -2.94 7.25 -37.05
N ASN A 24 -2.83 8.46 -36.49
CA ASN A 24 -2.02 9.53 -37.07
C ASN A 24 -0.74 9.84 -36.28
N GLU A 25 -0.77 9.68 -34.95
CA GLU A 25 0.27 10.23 -34.07
C GLU A 25 1.21 9.17 -33.48
N MET A 26 0.93 7.87 -33.65
CA MET A 26 1.79 6.79 -33.15
C MET A 26 3.26 6.88 -33.65
N PRO A 27 3.54 7.18 -34.93
CA PRO A 27 4.92 7.40 -35.39
C PRO A 27 5.63 8.53 -34.64
N LEU A 28 4.92 9.62 -34.35
CA LEU A 28 5.46 10.74 -33.59
C LEU A 28 5.74 10.35 -32.13
N LEU A 29 4.86 9.57 -31.49
CA LEU A 29 5.11 9.08 -30.12
C LEU A 29 6.37 8.20 -30.06
N ILE A 30 6.62 7.36 -31.07
CA ILE A 30 7.84 6.57 -31.19
C ILE A 30 9.06 7.49 -31.24
N GLU A 31 9.03 8.50 -32.11
CA GLU A 31 10.12 9.47 -32.25
C GLU A 31 10.42 10.18 -30.92
N LEU A 32 9.38 10.65 -30.23
CA LEU A 32 9.49 11.34 -28.94
C LEU A 32 10.09 10.45 -27.84
N LEU A 33 9.76 9.16 -27.82
CA LEU A 33 10.31 8.19 -26.86
C LEU A 33 11.77 7.82 -27.17
N GLN A 34 12.16 7.87 -28.43
CA GLN A 34 13.51 7.53 -28.91
C GLN A 34 14.53 8.67 -28.80
N ILE A 35 14.11 9.89 -28.41
CA ILE A 35 15.01 11.01 -28.16
C ILE A 35 16.14 10.57 -27.21
N LYS A 36 17.38 10.69 -27.68
CA LYS A 36 18.59 10.33 -26.93
C LYS A 36 19.14 11.55 -26.18
N ASP A 37 19.79 11.30 -25.06
CA ASP A 37 20.63 12.29 -24.39
C ASP A 37 21.62 12.89 -25.40
N GLY A 38 21.59 14.21 -25.57
CA GLY A 38 22.50 14.95 -26.45
C GLY A 38 22.11 15.07 -27.94
N SER A 39 20.94 14.58 -28.36
CA SER A 39 20.45 14.78 -29.74
C SER A 39 19.72 16.13 -29.92
N SER A 40 20.51 17.18 -30.18
CA SER A 40 20.14 18.49 -30.75
C SER A 40 19.03 19.31 -30.07
N THR A 41 19.43 20.08 -29.04
CA THR A 41 19.09 21.51 -28.81
C THR A 41 19.99 22.03 -27.68
N ASN A 42 20.27 23.34 -27.60
CA ASN A 42 21.14 24.04 -26.62
C ASN A 42 20.80 23.78 -25.13
N ILE A 43 21.02 22.56 -24.67
CA ILE A 43 20.45 22.03 -23.43
C ILE A 43 21.50 21.05 -22.87
N PHE A 44 22.56 21.62 -22.27
CA PHE A 44 23.53 20.87 -21.47
C PHE A 44 23.71 21.58 -20.12
N ASN A 45 22.68 21.43 -19.29
CA ASN A 45 22.73 21.50 -17.84
C ASN A 45 22.14 20.20 -17.25
N LYS A 46 22.57 19.83 -16.05
CA LYS A 46 22.20 18.57 -15.36
C LYS A 46 20.68 18.40 -15.09
N ASN A 47 19.91 19.48 -15.17
CA ASN A 47 18.44 19.47 -15.09
C ASN A 47 17.79 18.81 -16.31
N ASP A 48 18.50 18.72 -17.44
CA ASP A 48 17.92 18.38 -18.73
C ASP A 48 17.69 16.87 -18.92
N THR A 49 18.53 16.02 -18.32
CA THR A 49 18.31 14.56 -18.30
C THR A 49 17.04 14.22 -17.51
N ILE A 50 16.85 14.84 -16.34
CA ILE A 50 15.63 14.68 -15.55
C ILE A 50 14.42 15.12 -16.38
N SER A 51 14.47 16.32 -16.97
CA SER A 51 13.40 16.82 -17.85
C SER A 51 13.13 15.93 -19.07
N LEU A 52 14.14 15.29 -19.65
CA LEU A 52 13.94 14.32 -20.73
C LEU A 52 13.16 13.09 -20.26
N TYR A 53 13.50 12.53 -19.11
CA TYR A 53 12.77 11.38 -18.57
C TYR A 53 11.37 11.77 -18.07
N GLU A 54 11.18 12.96 -17.52
CA GLU A 54 9.84 13.50 -17.24
C GLU A 54 9.02 13.63 -18.52
N PHE A 55 9.62 14.14 -19.59
CA PHE A 55 8.98 14.23 -20.90
C PHE A 55 8.57 12.84 -21.43
N LYS A 56 9.47 11.85 -21.37
CA LYS A 56 9.15 10.46 -21.76
C LYS A 56 8.04 9.88 -20.89
N ASN A 57 8.04 10.16 -19.59
CA ASN A 57 7.01 9.75 -18.66
C ASN A 57 5.62 10.35 -19.03
N GLU A 58 5.57 11.58 -19.51
CA GLU A 58 4.36 12.22 -20.02
C GLU A 58 3.89 11.62 -21.36
N VAL A 59 4.82 11.29 -22.26
CA VAL A 59 4.49 10.62 -23.53
C VAL A 59 3.86 9.24 -23.26
N LEU A 60 4.44 8.47 -22.34
CA LEU A 60 3.88 7.18 -21.92
C LEU A 60 2.53 7.32 -21.23
N TYR A 61 2.29 8.42 -20.50
CA TYR A 61 0.99 8.67 -19.86
C TYR A 61 -0.14 8.76 -20.87
N MET A 62 0.09 9.39 -22.03
CA MET A 62 -0.90 9.45 -23.11
C MET A 62 -1.30 8.06 -23.60
N VAL A 63 -0.34 7.17 -23.76
CA VAL A 63 -0.57 5.79 -24.24
C VAL A 63 -1.29 4.96 -23.17
N VAL A 64 -0.92 5.13 -21.90
CA VAL A 64 -1.62 4.51 -20.77
C VAL A 64 -3.08 4.95 -20.75
N LYS A 65 -3.38 6.23 -21.00
CA LYS A 65 -4.75 6.72 -21.10
C LYS A 65 -5.52 6.04 -22.23
N MET A 66 -4.91 5.86 -23.40
CA MET A 66 -5.54 5.13 -24.51
C MET A 66 -5.92 3.69 -24.12
N ILE A 67 -5.01 2.99 -23.43
CA ILE A 67 -5.26 1.64 -22.91
C ILE A 67 -6.40 1.66 -21.88
N ASP A 68 -6.42 2.68 -21.02
CA ASP A 68 -7.47 2.85 -20.01
C ASP A 68 -8.84 3.12 -20.63
N ASP A 69 -8.88 3.84 -21.76
CA ASP A 69 -10.06 4.06 -22.60
C ASP A 69 -10.43 2.83 -23.47
N GLY A 70 -9.66 1.74 -23.37
CA GLY A 70 -9.97 0.45 -23.98
C GLY A 70 -9.28 0.14 -25.31
N PHE A 71 -8.33 0.96 -25.76
CA PHE A 71 -7.55 0.71 -26.98
C PHE A 71 -6.42 -0.29 -26.73
N ILE A 72 -6.26 -1.24 -27.64
CA ILE A 72 -5.13 -2.18 -27.64
C ILE A 72 -4.12 -1.70 -28.69
N ILE A 73 -2.91 -1.37 -28.24
CA ILE A 73 -1.83 -0.93 -29.13
C ILE A 73 -1.28 -2.15 -29.86
N GLN A 74 -1.27 -2.14 -31.20
CA GLN A 74 -0.79 -3.27 -32.00
C GLN A 74 0.46 -2.94 -32.82
N ASP A 75 0.88 -1.67 -32.84
CA ASP A 75 2.07 -1.22 -33.55
C ASP A 75 3.35 -1.87 -33.00
N GLU A 76 4.00 -2.70 -33.82
CA GLU A 76 5.18 -3.47 -33.43
C GLU A 76 6.40 -2.62 -33.16
N LEU A 77 6.59 -1.51 -33.88
CA LEU A 77 7.72 -0.60 -33.68
C LEU A 77 7.58 0.13 -32.35
N PHE A 78 6.36 0.54 -32.03
CA PHE A 78 6.05 1.13 -30.74
C PHE A 78 6.27 0.12 -29.60
N ILE A 79 5.71 -1.10 -29.70
CA ILE A 79 5.90 -2.15 -28.68
C ILE A 79 7.38 -2.47 -28.46
N ASN A 80 8.18 -2.54 -29.53
CA ASN A 80 9.63 -2.71 -29.44
C ASN A 80 10.33 -1.52 -28.75
N THR A 81 9.88 -0.30 -29.02
CA THR A 81 10.40 0.92 -28.37
C THR A 81 10.11 0.90 -26.86
N ILE A 82 8.92 0.46 -26.46
CA ILE A 82 8.55 0.28 -25.04
C ILE A 82 9.43 -0.78 -24.36
N ALA A 83 9.64 -1.92 -25.02
CA ALA A 83 10.52 -2.97 -24.51
C ALA A 83 11.95 -2.45 -24.31
N ASN A 84 12.48 -1.68 -25.27
CA ASN A 84 13.81 -1.09 -25.17
C ASN A 84 13.91 -0.11 -23.98
N LEU A 85 12.92 0.75 -23.77
CA LEU A 85 12.89 1.67 -22.63
C LEU A 85 12.94 0.97 -21.27
N LEU A 86 12.39 -0.24 -21.18
CA LEU A 86 12.36 -1.02 -19.95
C LEU A 86 13.73 -1.65 -19.61
N ILE A 87 14.48 -2.07 -20.64
CA ILE A 87 15.77 -2.78 -20.48
C ILE A 87 16.99 -1.87 -20.53
N ILE A 88 16.84 -0.60 -20.92
CA ILE A 88 17.95 0.36 -20.94
C ILE A 88 18.58 0.49 -19.55
N ASN A 89 19.92 0.44 -19.52
CA ASN A 89 20.72 0.66 -18.32
C ASN A 89 20.50 2.09 -17.77
N LYS A 90 20.48 2.22 -16.43
CA LYS A 90 20.40 3.53 -15.78
C LYS A 90 21.53 4.44 -16.29
N PRO A 91 21.24 5.70 -16.67
CA PRO A 91 22.31 6.63 -17.04
C PRO A 91 23.15 6.98 -15.80
N ASN A 92 24.47 7.12 -15.97
CA ASN A 92 25.40 7.43 -14.89
C ASN A 92 25.26 8.89 -14.45
N LEU A 93 24.89 9.14 -13.19
CA LEU A 93 24.80 10.48 -12.58
C LEU A 93 25.48 10.53 -11.21
N ASN A 94 25.79 11.75 -10.72
CA ASN A 94 26.28 11.99 -9.36
C ASN A 94 25.20 11.65 -8.30
N LEU A 95 25.65 11.29 -7.08
CA LEU A 95 24.83 10.75 -5.98
C LEU A 95 23.59 11.59 -5.62
N ASP A 96 23.65 12.93 -5.64
CA ASP A 96 22.55 13.79 -5.17
C ASP A 96 21.32 13.83 -6.09
N PHE A 97 21.48 13.53 -7.39
CA PHE A 97 20.38 13.50 -8.38
C PHE A 97 19.94 12.07 -8.73
N SER A 98 20.63 11.07 -8.17
CA SER A 98 20.36 9.65 -8.41
C SER A 98 18.94 9.27 -7.98
N PHE A 99 18.49 9.78 -6.82
CA PHE A 99 17.20 9.41 -6.26
C PHE A 99 16.02 9.93 -7.09
N GLN A 100 16.03 11.21 -7.48
CA GLN A 100 14.96 11.79 -8.31
C GLN A 100 14.85 11.07 -9.67
N LEU A 101 15.99 10.81 -10.31
CA LEU A 101 16.00 10.07 -11.56
C LEU A 101 15.48 8.64 -11.37
N GLU A 102 15.88 7.95 -10.30
CA GLU A 102 15.40 6.60 -10.00
C GLU A 102 13.89 6.55 -9.83
N GLU A 103 13.29 7.52 -9.15
CA GLU A 103 11.83 7.63 -9.03
C GLU A 103 11.15 7.81 -10.39
N ILE A 104 11.67 8.70 -11.24
CA ILE A 104 11.12 8.95 -12.59
C ILE A 104 11.26 7.69 -13.46
N LEU A 105 12.43 7.05 -13.45
CA LEU A 105 12.66 5.80 -14.17
C LEU A 105 11.70 4.71 -13.71
N LYS A 106 11.46 4.60 -12.40
CA LYS A 106 10.48 3.64 -11.86
C LYS A 106 9.06 3.92 -12.33
N LYS A 107 8.66 5.18 -12.42
CA LYS A 107 7.36 5.58 -13.02
C LYS A 107 7.28 5.18 -14.50
N ILE A 108 8.34 5.41 -15.26
CA ILE A 108 8.46 5.00 -16.68
C ILE A 108 8.35 3.48 -16.81
N TRP A 109 9.13 2.73 -16.03
CA TRP A 109 9.14 1.27 -16.06
C TRP A 109 7.77 0.68 -15.74
N LYS A 110 7.07 1.19 -14.71
CA LYS A 110 5.70 0.78 -14.40
C LYS A 110 4.73 1.03 -15.59
N LYS A 111 4.83 2.19 -16.26
CA LYS A 111 4.02 2.48 -17.45
C LYS A 111 4.36 1.55 -18.63
N CYS A 112 5.64 1.28 -18.87
CA CYS A 112 6.08 0.34 -19.90
C CYS A 112 5.55 -1.08 -19.63
N LEU A 113 5.66 -1.56 -18.39
CA LEU A 113 5.13 -2.87 -17.97
C LEU A 113 3.62 -2.96 -18.19
N LYS A 114 2.86 -1.91 -17.87
CA LYS A 114 1.42 -1.84 -18.15
C LYS A 114 1.13 -1.94 -19.65
N ILE A 115 1.83 -1.16 -20.47
CA ILE A 115 1.65 -1.22 -21.94
C ILE A 115 1.96 -2.63 -22.47
N LEU A 116 3.08 -3.22 -22.04
CA LEU A 116 3.48 -4.57 -22.44
C LEU A 116 2.50 -5.64 -21.94
N PHE A 117 1.89 -5.47 -20.77
CA PHE A 117 0.87 -6.38 -20.28
C PHE A 117 -0.31 -6.46 -21.25
N TYR A 118 -0.83 -5.34 -21.76
CA TYR A 118 -1.98 -5.35 -22.69
C TYR A 118 -1.61 -5.67 -24.14
N SER A 119 -0.43 -5.24 -24.58
CA SER A 119 -0.10 -5.13 -26.01
C SER A 119 1.06 -6.04 -26.44
N GLY A 120 1.92 -6.43 -25.49
CA GLY A 120 3.13 -7.18 -25.77
C GLY A 120 2.86 -8.66 -26.05
N LYS A 121 3.57 -9.22 -27.03
CA LYS A 121 3.68 -10.65 -27.29
C LYS A 121 5.14 -11.05 -27.25
N ILE A 122 5.49 -12.02 -26.40
CA ILE A 122 6.89 -12.37 -26.15
C ILE A 122 7.60 -12.84 -27.43
N GLU A 123 6.88 -13.49 -28.36
CA GLU A 123 7.44 -13.98 -29.62
C GLU A 123 7.98 -12.85 -30.51
N LYS A 124 7.56 -11.60 -30.26
CA LYS A 124 8.00 -10.40 -30.99
C LYS A 124 9.06 -9.58 -30.24
N LEU A 125 9.49 -10.04 -29.06
CA LEU A 125 10.31 -9.29 -28.11
C LEU A 125 11.54 -10.07 -27.66
N GLN A 126 12.39 -10.46 -28.62
CA GLN A 126 13.61 -11.25 -28.35
C GLN A 126 14.53 -10.59 -27.31
N GLN A 127 14.60 -9.26 -27.29
CA GLN A 127 15.37 -8.49 -26.32
C GLN A 127 14.87 -8.68 -24.88
N ILE A 128 13.57 -8.85 -24.67
CA ILE A 128 12.99 -9.15 -23.36
C ILE A 128 13.29 -10.59 -22.97
N GLU A 129 13.18 -11.53 -23.91
CA GLU A 129 13.52 -12.93 -23.64
C GLU A 129 14.99 -13.07 -23.23
N ASN A 130 15.91 -12.41 -23.96
CA ASN A 130 17.33 -12.38 -23.62
C ASN A 130 17.57 -11.72 -22.26
N PHE A 131 16.92 -10.59 -22.00
CA PHE A 131 17.02 -9.88 -20.73
C PHE A 131 16.54 -10.73 -19.56
N LEU A 132 15.45 -11.49 -19.70
CA LEU A 132 14.98 -12.42 -18.67
C LEU A 132 15.90 -13.64 -18.50
N TYR A 133 16.46 -14.15 -19.60
CA TYR A 133 17.34 -15.31 -19.58
C TYR A 133 18.67 -15.04 -18.87
N GLU A 134 19.27 -13.88 -19.11
CA GLU A 134 20.61 -13.54 -18.60
C GLU A 134 20.65 -13.27 -17.09
N GLN A 135 19.49 -13.11 -16.45
CA GLN A 135 19.39 -12.61 -15.09
C GLN A 135 19.48 -13.73 -14.07
N GLU A 136 20.48 -13.62 -13.19
CA GLU A 136 20.71 -14.55 -12.09
C GLU A 136 20.02 -14.09 -10.81
N ILE A 137 20.08 -12.78 -10.52
CA ILE A 137 19.44 -12.15 -9.36
C ILE A 137 18.19 -11.37 -9.83
N PRO A 138 16.99 -11.74 -9.39
CA PRO A 138 15.77 -11.03 -9.75
C PRO A 138 15.77 -9.57 -9.27
N ASP A 139 15.44 -8.65 -10.17
CA ASP A 139 15.01 -7.29 -9.82
C ASP A 139 13.51 -7.11 -10.12
N PHE A 140 12.93 -5.97 -9.73
CA PHE A 140 11.50 -5.75 -9.90
C PHE A 140 11.06 -5.79 -11.39
N ARG A 141 11.92 -5.39 -12.34
CA ARG A 141 11.58 -5.39 -13.79
C ARG A 141 11.49 -6.81 -14.29
N ASN A 142 12.47 -7.65 -13.93
CA ASN A 142 12.53 -9.05 -14.35
C ASN A 142 11.41 -9.85 -13.72
N VAL A 143 11.10 -9.58 -12.45
CA VAL A 143 9.94 -10.16 -11.76
C VAL A 143 8.65 -9.78 -12.47
N CYS A 144 8.45 -8.51 -12.78
CA CYS A 144 7.23 -8.09 -13.48
C CYS A 144 7.14 -8.71 -14.88
N LEU A 145 8.25 -8.70 -15.62
CA LEU A 145 8.31 -9.28 -16.97
C LEU A 145 8.11 -10.80 -16.97
N SER A 146 8.64 -11.54 -15.99
CA SER A 146 8.40 -12.98 -15.86
C SER A 146 6.95 -13.28 -15.52
N LEU A 147 6.29 -12.42 -14.72
CA LEU A 147 4.86 -12.53 -14.44
C LEU A 147 4.00 -12.14 -15.65
N ILE A 148 4.47 -11.31 -16.58
CA ILE A 148 3.76 -10.99 -17.83
C ILE A 148 3.96 -12.08 -18.87
N PHE A 149 5.21 -12.49 -19.13
CA PHE A 149 5.61 -13.30 -20.27
C PHE A 149 6.08 -14.70 -19.89
N LYS A 150 5.81 -15.66 -20.76
CA LYS A 150 6.41 -16.99 -20.70
C LYS A 150 7.67 -17.05 -21.56
N CYS A 151 8.82 -17.31 -20.94
CA CYS A 151 10.07 -17.57 -21.67
C CYS A 151 10.38 -19.06 -21.73
N SER A 152 11.15 -19.43 -22.76
CA SER A 152 11.55 -20.82 -22.99
C SER A 152 12.62 -21.30 -22.01
N LYS A 153 13.48 -20.39 -21.54
CA LYS A 153 14.62 -20.67 -20.65
C LYS A 153 14.81 -19.53 -19.65
N PHE A 154 15.27 -19.90 -18.46
CA PHE A 154 15.70 -18.96 -17.42
C PHE A 154 17.00 -19.48 -16.81
N LYS A 155 17.89 -18.56 -16.40
CA LYS A 155 18.99 -18.91 -15.48
C LYS A 155 18.55 -18.86 -14.02
N SER A 156 17.72 -17.88 -13.66
CA SER A 156 17.13 -17.77 -12.33
C SER A 156 15.95 -18.74 -12.15
N TYR A 157 16.05 -19.61 -11.14
CA TYR A 157 14.99 -20.54 -10.74
C TYR A 157 13.72 -19.82 -10.29
N ASP A 158 13.86 -18.69 -9.59
CA ASP A 158 12.72 -17.90 -9.11
C ASP A 158 11.91 -17.31 -10.27
N LEU A 159 12.60 -16.72 -11.26
CA LEU A 159 11.93 -16.18 -12.45
C LEU A 159 11.22 -17.26 -13.27
N GLU A 160 11.80 -18.46 -13.34
CA GLU A 160 11.15 -19.61 -13.97
C GLU A 160 9.85 -20.00 -13.26
N ASN A 161 9.90 -20.13 -11.93
CA ASN A 161 8.74 -20.46 -11.11
C ASN A 161 7.64 -19.42 -11.22
N LEU A 162 7.98 -18.13 -11.22
CA LEU A 162 7.04 -17.03 -11.40
C LEU A 162 6.36 -17.09 -12.77
N SER A 163 7.15 -17.27 -13.83
CA SER A 163 6.65 -17.31 -15.21
C SER A 163 5.71 -18.48 -15.48
N LYS A 164 5.95 -19.61 -14.80
CA LYS A 164 5.15 -20.83 -14.92
C LYS A 164 4.06 -20.95 -13.85
N PHE A 165 4.07 -20.11 -12.82
CA PHE A 165 3.14 -20.13 -11.69
C PHE A 165 3.11 -21.49 -10.97
N ILE A 166 4.29 -22.09 -10.79
CA ILE A 166 4.47 -23.46 -10.27
C ILE A 166 4.52 -23.46 -8.74
N SER A 167 5.29 -22.56 -8.14
CA SER A 167 5.55 -22.55 -6.70
C SER A 167 4.90 -21.32 -6.05
N LEU A 168 3.89 -21.56 -5.20
CA LEU A 168 3.23 -20.48 -4.48
C LEU A 168 4.07 -19.88 -3.35
N SER A 169 4.98 -20.66 -2.76
CA SER A 169 5.94 -20.13 -1.78
C SER A 169 6.87 -19.10 -2.41
N VAL A 170 7.47 -19.42 -3.57
CA VAL A 170 8.31 -18.49 -4.34
C VAL A 170 7.51 -17.25 -4.76
N LEU A 171 6.27 -17.45 -5.22
CA LEU A 171 5.40 -16.32 -5.55
C LEU A 171 5.10 -15.44 -4.34
N TYR A 172 4.82 -16.02 -3.18
CA TYR A 172 4.58 -15.28 -1.95
C TYR A 172 5.81 -14.45 -1.54
N ASP A 173 7.01 -15.04 -1.55
CA ASP A 173 8.24 -14.33 -1.23
C ASP A 173 8.47 -13.13 -2.16
N VAL A 174 8.23 -13.33 -3.45
CA VAL A 174 8.34 -12.28 -4.47
C VAL A 174 7.31 -11.19 -4.26
N VAL A 175 6.04 -11.57 -4.03
CA VAL A 175 4.97 -10.62 -3.74
C VAL A 175 5.30 -9.80 -2.49
N LYS A 176 5.74 -10.45 -1.41
CA LYS A 176 6.09 -9.79 -0.16
C LYS A 176 7.23 -8.77 -0.34
N ILE A 177 8.25 -9.09 -1.14
CA ILE A 177 9.38 -8.20 -1.40
C ILE A 177 8.98 -7.05 -2.33
N PHE A 178 8.22 -7.33 -3.39
CA PHE A 178 7.96 -6.38 -4.47
C PHE A 178 6.55 -5.80 -4.50
N LYS A 179 5.70 -6.00 -3.47
CA LYS A 179 4.28 -5.58 -3.48
C LYS A 179 4.05 -4.12 -3.86
N ASN A 180 4.92 -3.21 -3.39
CA ASN A 180 4.85 -1.77 -3.68
C ASN A 180 5.27 -1.42 -5.13
N ASP A 181 5.91 -2.36 -5.82
CA ASP A 181 6.50 -2.19 -7.15
C ASP A 181 5.73 -2.91 -8.25
N LEU A 182 4.95 -3.95 -7.90
CA LEU A 182 4.02 -4.59 -8.81
C LEU A 182 2.98 -3.57 -9.31
N ILE A 183 2.74 -3.57 -10.62
CA ILE A 183 1.64 -2.81 -11.21
C ILE A 183 0.31 -3.52 -10.95
N LEU A 184 -0.79 -2.75 -10.92
CA LEU A 184 -2.13 -3.26 -10.63
C LEU A 184 -2.53 -4.41 -11.57
N GLU A 185 -2.14 -4.35 -12.85
CA GLU A 185 -2.43 -5.40 -13.83
C GLU A 185 -1.78 -6.75 -13.45
N ILE A 186 -0.57 -6.72 -12.90
CA ILE A 186 0.14 -7.93 -12.46
C ILE A 186 -0.45 -8.44 -11.15
N GLN A 187 -0.73 -7.55 -10.19
CA GLN A 187 -1.43 -7.93 -8.96
C GLN A 187 -2.79 -8.56 -9.29
N GLY A 188 -3.56 -7.94 -10.19
CA GLY A 188 -4.82 -8.46 -10.69
C GLY A 188 -4.69 -9.80 -11.40
N LYS A 189 -3.66 -10.00 -12.23
CA LYS A 189 -3.35 -11.30 -12.82
C LYS A 189 -3.09 -12.36 -11.75
N ILE A 190 -2.28 -12.07 -10.74
CA ILE A 190 -2.01 -13.01 -9.66
C ILE A 190 -3.32 -13.38 -8.94
N LEU A 191 -4.10 -12.38 -8.51
CA LEU A 191 -5.37 -12.58 -7.81
C LEU A 191 -6.37 -13.36 -8.68
N TYR A 192 -6.50 -13.06 -9.97
CA TYR A 192 -7.38 -13.78 -10.90
C TYR A 192 -7.03 -15.26 -10.99
N ASN A 193 -5.73 -15.58 -11.13
CA ASN A 193 -5.30 -16.96 -11.24
C ASN A 193 -5.40 -17.71 -9.91
N LEU A 194 -5.13 -17.06 -8.77
CA LEU A 194 -5.35 -17.66 -7.45
C LEU A 194 -6.83 -17.91 -7.18
N TYR A 195 -7.70 -16.98 -7.56
CA TYR A 195 -9.15 -17.13 -7.48
C TYR A 195 -9.62 -18.37 -8.26
N ILE A 196 -9.22 -18.49 -9.53
CA ILE A 196 -9.56 -19.65 -10.36
C ILE A 196 -9.08 -20.95 -9.72
N LYS A 197 -7.89 -20.95 -9.12
CA LYS A 197 -7.39 -22.14 -8.44
C LYS A 197 -8.15 -22.46 -7.14
N LEU A 198 -8.70 -21.45 -6.43
CA LEU A 198 -9.50 -21.66 -5.22
C LEU A 198 -10.94 -22.15 -5.53
N GLU A 199 -11.60 -21.52 -6.51
CA GLU A 199 -13.01 -21.78 -6.88
C GLU A 199 -13.18 -22.87 -7.95
N GLY A 200 -12.20 -23.02 -8.84
CA GLY A 200 -12.26 -23.98 -9.95
C GLY A 200 -13.02 -23.50 -11.19
N HIS A 201 -13.56 -22.28 -11.20
CA HIS A 201 -14.27 -21.68 -12.35
C HIS A 201 -14.14 -20.13 -12.40
N GLU A 202 -14.44 -19.54 -13.57
CA GLU A 202 -14.22 -18.10 -13.85
C GLU A 202 -15.48 -17.21 -13.72
N GLU A 203 -16.67 -17.82 -13.74
CA GLU A 203 -17.98 -17.15 -14.00
C GLU A 203 -18.29 -15.96 -13.08
N THR A 204 -17.80 -16.00 -11.85
CA THR A 204 -18.10 -15.03 -10.79
C THR A 204 -17.29 -13.74 -10.90
N LEU A 205 -16.18 -13.72 -11.66
CA LEU A 205 -15.35 -12.52 -11.82
C LEU A 205 -15.78 -11.63 -13.00
N GLU A 206 -16.70 -12.09 -13.84
CA GLU A 206 -17.15 -11.36 -15.04
C GLU A 206 -17.83 -10.04 -14.71
N ASN A 207 -18.33 -9.86 -13.48
CA ASN A 207 -19.04 -8.64 -13.08
C ASN A 207 -18.12 -7.50 -12.60
N ASN A 208 -16.85 -7.78 -12.30
CA ASN A 208 -15.90 -6.78 -11.81
C ASN A 208 -15.30 -5.96 -12.96
N GLU A 209 -15.46 -4.63 -12.92
CA GLU A 209 -14.99 -3.73 -13.99
C GLU A 209 -13.47 -3.80 -14.24
N PHE A 210 -12.68 -3.96 -13.18
CA PHE A 210 -11.24 -4.13 -13.32
C PHE A 210 -10.91 -5.45 -14.04
N PHE A 211 -11.60 -6.55 -13.70
CA PHE A 211 -11.42 -7.82 -14.40
C PHE A 211 -11.85 -7.76 -15.87
N LYS A 212 -13.00 -7.13 -16.17
CA LYS A 212 -13.43 -6.86 -17.57
C LYS A 212 -12.35 -6.13 -18.37
N LYS A 213 -11.64 -5.20 -17.73
CA LYS A 213 -10.57 -4.43 -18.38
C LYS A 213 -9.35 -5.31 -18.67
N ILE A 214 -8.83 -6.03 -17.67
CA ILE A 214 -7.61 -6.84 -17.85
C ILE A 214 -7.86 -8.12 -18.68
N GLN A 215 -9.09 -8.62 -18.74
CA GLN A 215 -9.50 -9.76 -19.60
C GLN A 215 -9.22 -9.52 -21.09
N LYS A 216 -9.09 -8.27 -21.53
CA LYS A 216 -8.70 -7.92 -22.90
C LYS A 216 -7.25 -8.31 -23.22
N SER A 217 -6.40 -8.52 -22.20
CA SER A 217 -5.01 -8.90 -22.39
C SER A 217 -4.85 -10.41 -22.60
N SER A 218 -4.09 -10.79 -23.64
CA SER A 218 -3.67 -12.18 -23.83
C SER A 218 -2.69 -12.68 -22.76
N ASN A 219 -2.15 -11.77 -21.93
CA ASN A 219 -1.18 -12.09 -20.88
C ASN A 219 -1.84 -12.29 -19.51
N LEU A 220 -3.18 -12.25 -19.40
CA LEU A 220 -3.87 -12.40 -18.11
C LEU A 220 -3.69 -13.79 -17.48
N LEU A 221 -3.83 -14.86 -18.24
CA LEU A 221 -3.79 -16.22 -17.71
C LEU A 221 -2.36 -16.78 -17.65
N PHE A 222 -2.03 -17.51 -16.59
CA PHE A 222 -0.87 -18.39 -16.61
C PHE A 222 -1.17 -19.63 -17.47
N LYS A 223 -0.20 -20.06 -18.27
CA LYS A 223 -0.39 -21.16 -19.23
C LYS A 223 -0.51 -22.54 -18.55
N ASP A 224 -0.06 -22.68 -17.31
CA ASP A 224 -0.13 -23.94 -16.57
C ASP A 224 -1.36 -23.97 -15.65
N LYS A 225 -2.21 -24.99 -15.85
CA LYS A 225 -3.51 -25.14 -15.17
C LYS A 225 -3.48 -26.24 -14.12
N SER A 226 -2.33 -26.56 -13.53
CA SER A 226 -2.28 -27.55 -12.44
C SER A 226 -3.32 -27.19 -11.36
N LYS A 227 -4.28 -28.09 -11.15
CA LYS A 227 -5.51 -27.83 -10.38
C LYS A 227 -5.41 -28.19 -8.90
N TYR A 228 -4.36 -28.91 -8.49
CA TYR A 228 -4.29 -29.47 -7.15
C TYR A 228 -3.38 -28.62 -6.27
N PHE A 229 -3.96 -28.13 -5.17
CA PHE A 229 -3.24 -27.55 -4.05
C PHE A 229 -3.22 -28.58 -2.91
N ASP A 230 -2.07 -28.74 -2.29
CA ASP A 230 -2.04 -29.25 -0.93
C ASP A 230 -2.43 -28.14 0.07
N GLN A 231 -2.48 -28.48 1.36
CA GLN A 231 -2.85 -27.51 2.39
C GLN A 231 -1.84 -26.36 2.51
N GLN A 232 -0.55 -26.63 2.25
CA GLN A 232 0.50 -25.63 2.36
C GLN A 232 0.39 -24.61 1.21
N ASP A 233 0.05 -25.08 0.01
CA ASP A 233 -0.26 -24.23 -1.13
C ASP A 233 -1.45 -23.31 -0.86
N VAL A 234 -2.52 -23.80 -0.22
CA VAL A 234 -3.68 -22.97 0.15
C VAL A 234 -3.29 -21.86 1.13
N ASN A 235 -2.45 -22.16 2.11
CA ASN A 235 -1.93 -21.15 3.04
C ASN A 235 -1.13 -20.06 2.32
N TYR A 236 -0.32 -20.40 1.32
CA TYR A 236 0.37 -19.40 0.51
C TYR A 236 -0.60 -18.57 -0.34
N CYS A 237 -1.67 -19.15 -0.89
CA CYS A 237 -2.73 -18.37 -1.55
C CYS A 237 -3.28 -17.29 -0.61
N TYR A 238 -3.66 -17.67 0.61
CA TYR A 238 -4.19 -16.77 1.63
C TYR A 238 -3.23 -15.63 1.96
N LEU A 239 -1.95 -15.94 2.15
CA LEU A 239 -0.91 -14.94 2.41
C LEU A 239 -0.68 -14.02 1.21
N ILE A 240 -0.74 -14.51 -0.03
CA ILE A 240 -0.61 -13.66 -1.22
C ILE A 240 -1.80 -12.69 -1.31
N PHE A 241 -3.03 -13.16 -1.09
CA PHE A 241 -4.20 -12.28 -1.02
C PHE A 241 -4.01 -11.20 0.06
N TYR A 242 -3.53 -11.57 1.25
CA TYR A 242 -3.24 -10.60 2.31
C TYR A 242 -2.26 -9.50 1.89
N GLU A 243 -1.23 -9.84 1.11
CA GLU A 243 -0.20 -8.88 0.72
C GLU A 243 -0.63 -7.92 -0.42
N ILE A 244 -1.48 -8.37 -1.35
CA ILE A 244 -1.77 -7.60 -2.59
C ILE A 244 -3.25 -7.46 -2.95
N ASN A 245 -4.20 -7.95 -2.14
CA ASN A 245 -5.61 -7.76 -2.48
C ASN A 245 -6.01 -6.28 -2.42
N PHE A 246 -6.57 -5.78 -3.52
CA PHE A 246 -7.14 -4.44 -3.63
C PHE A 246 -8.58 -4.48 -4.18
N MET A 247 -9.20 -5.66 -4.25
CA MET A 247 -10.52 -5.88 -4.82
C MET A 247 -11.46 -6.56 -3.83
N LYS A 248 -12.73 -6.55 -4.20
CA LYS A 248 -13.81 -7.24 -3.49
C LYS A 248 -14.00 -8.65 -4.06
N PHE A 249 -13.99 -9.66 -3.18
CA PHE A 249 -14.26 -11.06 -3.50
C PHE A 249 -15.19 -11.67 -2.45
N ASN A 250 -16.46 -11.28 -2.46
CA ASN A 250 -17.43 -11.74 -1.45
C ASN A 250 -17.61 -13.26 -1.48
N GLU A 251 -17.47 -13.88 -2.64
CA GLU A 251 -17.63 -15.32 -2.85
C GLU A 251 -16.57 -16.14 -2.11
N LEU A 252 -15.41 -15.52 -1.81
CA LEU A 252 -14.33 -16.15 -1.06
C LEU A 252 -14.52 -16.05 0.45
N ILE A 253 -15.46 -15.22 0.95
CA ILE A 253 -15.75 -15.06 2.37
C ILE A 253 -16.69 -16.19 2.81
N ARG A 254 -16.10 -17.35 3.11
CA ARG A 254 -16.80 -18.60 3.48
C ARG A 254 -15.89 -19.46 4.35
N SER A 255 -16.46 -20.36 5.15
CA SER A 255 -15.67 -21.26 6.01
C SER A 255 -14.50 -21.93 5.27
N PRO A 256 -13.34 -22.09 5.92
CA PRO A 256 -12.19 -22.73 5.31
C PRO A 256 -12.52 -24.18 4.94
N LYS A 257 -11.96 -24.70 3.84
CA LYS A 257 -12.29 -26.05 3.33
C LYS A 257 -12.04 -27.19 4.33
N ASN A 258 -11.12 -26.99 5.27
CA ASN A 258 -10.78 -27.94 6.34
C ASN A 258 -11.41 -27.56 7.69
N GLU A 259 -12.27 -26.54 7.73
CA GLU A 259 -12.91 -26.00 8.93
C GLU A 259 -11.92 -25.48 10.01
N ILE A 260 -10.63 -25.35 9.69
CA ILE A 260 -9.61 -24.84 10.60
C ILE A 260 -9.30 -23.37 10.27
N PHE A 261 -9.54 -22.49 11.25
CA PHE A 261 -9.23 -21.07 11.17
C PHE A 261 -7.75 -20.81 11.49
N THR A 262 -6.87 -21.03 10.51
CA THR A 262 -5.44 -20.74 10.66
C THR A 262 -5.16 -19.23 10.63
N ASN A 263 -3.97 -18.83 11.11
CA ASN A 263 -3.49 -17.45 11.01
C ASN A 263 -3.53 -16.92 9.57
N GLU A 264 -3.11 -17.73 8.61
CA GLU A 264 -3.11 -17.39 7.18
C GLU A 264 -4.54 -17.16 6.68
N TYR A 265 -5.49 -18.01 7.07
CA TYR A 265 -6.89 -17.84 6.70
C TYR A 265 -7.51 -16.58 7.33
N LEU A 266 -7.19 -16.27 8.59
CA LEU A 266 -7.65 -15.02 9.21
C LEU A 266 -7.10 -13.78 8.48
N LEU A 267 -5.82 -13.79 8.10
CA LEU A 267 -5.21 -12.73 7.29
C LEU A 267 -5.85 -12.64 5.89
N PHE A 268 -6.24 -13.77 5.31
CA PHE A 268 -7.01 -13.80 4.07
C PHE A 268 -8.37 -13.13 4.24
N ILE A 269 -9.16 -13.50 5.25
CA ILE A 269 -10.45 -12.85 5.52
C ILE A 269 -10.26 -11.35 5.81
N TYR A 270 -9.24 -10.97 6.58
CA TYR A 270 -8.86 -9.57 6.77
C TYR A 270 -8.68 -8.85 5.43
N SER A 271 -7.99 -9.46 4.48
CA SER A 271 -7.74 -8.87 3.15
C SER A 271 -9.00 -8.72 2.30
N LEU A 272 -10.01 -9.56 2.52
CA LEU A 272 -11.26 -9.57 1.76
C LEU A 272 -12.29 -8.56 2.26
N ILE A 273 -12.17 -8.13 3.53
CA ILE A 273 -13.01 -7.08 4.10
C ILE A 273 -12.56 -5.73 3.53
N VAL A 274 -13.35 -5.17 2.63
CA VAL A 274 -13.07 -3.89 1.95
C VAL A 274 -14.21 -2.89 2.06
N ASP A 275 -15.38 -3.32 2.54
CA ASP A 275 -16.59 -2.53 2.71
C ASP A 275 -17.53 -3.14 3.78
N GLU A 276 -18.67 -2.49 4.03
CA GLU A 276 -19.67 -2.94 5.01
C GLU A 276 -20.22 -4.34 4.68
N GLU A 277 -20.51 -4.64 3.42
CA GLU A 277 -21.08 -5.94 3.01
C GLU A 277 -20.10 -7.10 3.29
N SER A 278 -18.84 -6.95 2.86
CA SER A 278 -17.80 -7.96 3.11
C SER A 278 -17.50 -8.11 4.61
N ALA A 279 -17.60 -7.04 5.40
CA ALA A 279 -17.49 -7.11 6.86
C ALA A 279 -18.64 -7.91 7.49
N ILE A 280 -19.88 -7.71 7.05
CA ILE A 280 -21.05 -8.46 7.52
C ILE A 280 -20.91 -9.95 7.18
N LEU A 281 -20.45 -10.29 5.97
CA LEU A 281 -20.21 -11.68 5.57
C LEU A 281 -19.13 -12.33 6.45
N ALA A 282 -18.01 -11.64 6.67
CA ALA A 282 -16.94 -12.15 7.53
C ALA A 282 -17.43 -12.37 8.96
N PHE A 283 -18.25 -11.45 9.48
CA PHE A 283 -18.89 -11.58 10.78
C PHE A 283 -19.76 -12.83 10.88
N GLN A 284 -20.62 -13.06 9.90
CA GLN A 284 -21.52 -14.22 9.88
C GLN A 284 -20.75 -15.54 9.86
N ILE A 285 -19.68 -15.64 9.06
CA ILE A 285 -18.85 -16.85 9.01
C ILE A 285 -18.16 -17.09 10.36
N PHE A 286 -17.58 -16.07 10.99
CA PHE A 286 -16.94 -16.27 12.29
C PHE A 286 -17.95 -16.58 13.40
N GLN A 287 -19.14 -15.98 13.34
CA GLN A 287 -20.21 -16.27 14.29
C GLN A 287 -20.73 -17.71 14.15
N SER A 288 -20.97 -18.19 12.92
CA SER A 288 -21.50 -19.54 12.68
C SER A 288 -20.52 -20.66 13.05
N ASN A 289 -19.23 -20.36 13.13
CA ASN A 289 -18.17 -21.30 13.48
C ASN A 289 -17.62 -21.04 14.90
N GLU A 290 -18.36 -20.31 15.76
CA GLU A 290 -18.02 -20.06 17.16
C GLU A 290 -16.65 -19.38 17.43
N VAL A 291 -16.02 -18.80 16.40
CA VAL A 291 -14.68 -18.18 16.48
C VAL A 291 -14.62 -17.07 17.54
N TYR A 292 -15.72 -16.35 17.75
CA TYR A 292 -15.79 -15.30 18.77
C TYR A 292 -15.89 -15.85 20.20
N SER A 293 -16.53 -17.01 20.38
CA SER A 293 -16.54 -17.72 21.66
C SER A 293 -15.11 -18.15 22.00
N ASP A 294 -14.40 -18.71 21.02
CA ASP A 294 -13.00 -19.11 21.16
C ASP A 294 -12.09 -17.92 21.47
N LEU A 295 -12.31 -16.77 20.82
CA LEU A 295 -11.60 -15.53 21.14
C LEU A 295 -11.83 -15.11 22.59
N PHE A 296 -13.10 -15.10 23.04
CA PHE A 296 -13.45 -14.66 24.39
C PHE A 296 -12.84 -15.59 25.45
N ASN A 297 -12.97 -16.91 25.24
CA ASN A 297 -12.39 -17.92 26.11
C ASN A 297 -10.86 -17.85 26.10
N GLY A 298 -10.25 -17.62 24.92
CA GLY A 298 -8.82 -17.43 24.74
C GLY A 298 -8.28 -16.25 25.54
N ILE A 299 -8.89 -15.06 25.41
CA ILE A 299 -8.48 -13.87 26.18
C ILE A 299 -8.58 -14.14 27.68
N ASN A 300 -9.70 -14.71 28.14
CA ASN A 300 -9.87 -15.03 29.57
C ASN A 300 -8.87 -16.07 30.06
N TYR A 301 -8.56 -17.08 29.25
CA TYR A 301 -7.53 -18.07 29.56
C TYR A 301 -6.15 -17.42 29.71
N LEU A 302 -5.78 -16.52 28.79
CA LEU A 302 -4.53 -15.76 28.86
C LEU A 302 -4.45 -14.89 30.12
N LEU A 303 -5.54 -14.18 30.44
CA LEU A 303 -5.67 -13.39 31.67
C LEU A 303 -5.48 -14.24 32.91
N VAL A 304 -6.12 -15.41 33.00
CA VAL A 304 -5.96 -16.34 34.13
C VAL A 304 -4.51 -16.81 34.25
N ASN A 305 -3.88 -17.18 33.14
CA ASN A 305 -2.50 -17.65 33.14
C ASN A 305 -1.50 -16.56 33.56
N GLN A 306 -1.70 -15.31 33.14
CA GLN A 306 -0.83 -14.19 33.52
C GLN A 306 -1.09 -13.77 34.97
N ILE A 307 -2.34 -13.46 35.32
CA ILE A 307 -2.69 -12.87 36.61
C ILE A 307 -2.59 -13.90 37.74
N THR A 308 -3.12 -15.09 37.52
CA THR A 308 -3.23 -16.13 38.57
C THR A 308 -2.01 -17.03 38.58
N ASN A 309 -1.61 -17.54 37.41
CA ASN A 309 -0.56 -18.55 37.32
C ASN A 309 0.84 -17.96 37.12
N LYS A 310 0.97 -16.65 36.84
CA LYS A 310 2.23 -15.95 36.53
C LYS A 310 3.05 -16.66 35.45
N GLN A 311 2.35 -17.25 34.48
CA GLN A 311 2.95 -17.98 33.36
C GLN A 311 3.16 -17.06 32.17
N LYS A 312 4.29 -17.25 31.47
CA LYS A 312 4.54 -16.58 30.20
C LYS A 312 3.63 -17.20 29.13
N ILE A 313 2.97 -16.34 28.34
CA ILE A 313 2.11 -16.78 27.24
C ILE A 313 2.97 -17.33 26.10
N ASP A 314 2.46 -18.36 25.39
CA ASP A 314 3.05 -18.83 24.15
C ASP A 314 2.95 -17.73 23.06
N PRO A 315 4.07 -17.32 22.44
CA PRO A 315 4.04 -16.32 21.36
C PRO A 315 3.10 -16.67 20.19
N LEU A 316 2.81 -17.95 19.95
CA LEU A 316 1.86 -18.38 18.93
C LEU A 316 0.42 -17.99 19.29
N ASP A 317 0.05 -18.10 20.56
CA ASP A 317 -1.28 -17.71 21.06
C ASP A 317 -1.45 -16.19 20.99
N GLU A 318 -0.42 -15.43 21.37
CA GLU A 318 -0.44 -13.96 21.24
C GLU A 318 -0.54 -13.52 19.78
N LYS A 319 0.15 -14.20 18.86
CA LYS A 319 0.08 -13.93 17.43
C LYS A 319 -1.32 -14.23 16.88
N TYR A 320 -1.92 -15.34 17.29
CA TYR A 320 -3.29 -15.69 16.89
C TYR A 320 -4.28 -14.64 17.39
N LEU A 321 -4.19 -14.25 18.67
CA LEU A 321 -5.00 -13.20 19.25
C LEU A 321 -4.85 -11.86 18.51
N PHE A 322 -3.61 -11.46 18.22
CA PHE A 322 -3.32 -10.25 17.45
C PHE A 322 -4.05 -10.26 16.10
N ILE A 323 -3.87 -11.32 15.30
CA ILE A 323 -4.49 -11.43 13.98
C ILE A 323 -6.01 -11.43 14.08
N LEU A 324 -6.57 -12.16 15.05
CA LEU A 324 -8.02 -12.25 15.22
C LEU A 324 -8.62 -10.89 15.63
N LEU A 325 -7.95 -10.15 16.52
CA LEU A 325 -8.34 -8.78 16.89
C LEU A 325 -8.22 -7.82 15.71
N GLU A 326 -7.21 -7.95 14.84
CA GLU A 326 -7.12 -7.16 13.60
C GLU A 326 -8.35 -7.38 12.72
N VAL A 327 -8.79 -8.64 12.55
CA VAL A 327 -9.97 -8.94 11.73
C VAL A 327 -11.23 -8.39 12.38
N VAL A 328 -11.43 -8.60 13.68
CA VAL A 328 -12.58 -8.06 14.42
C VAL A 328 -12.63 -6.53 14.35
N THR A 329 -11.51 -5.87 14.56
CA THR A 329 -11.37 -4.41 14.47
C THR A 329 -11.72 -3.92 13.06
N LYS A 330 -11.30 -4.64 12.02
CA LYS A 330 -11.64 -4.30 10.63
C LYS A 330 -13.12 -4.49 10.34
N ILE A 331 -13.74 -5.58 10.82
CA ILE A 331 -15.19 -5.80 10.74
C ILE A 331 -15.92 -4.63 11.41
N LEU A 332 -15.54 -4.27 12.63
CA LEU A 332 -16.15 -3.16 13.37
C LEU A 332 -16.00 -1.81 12.65
N LYS A 333 -14.84 -1.52 12.05
CA LYS A 333 -14.62 -0.27 11.30
C LYS A 333 -15.59 -0.11 10.12
N PHE A 334 -15.84 -1.19 9.37
CA PHE A 334 -16.72 -1.15 8.20
C PHE A 334 -18.19 -1.35 8.52
N ALA A 335 -18.51 -2.08 9.59
CA ALA A 335 -19.89 -2.43 9.98
C ALA A 335 -20.29 -1.84 11.34
N TRP A 336 -19.69 -0.72 11.77
CA TRP A 336 -19.97 -0.07 13.06
C TRP A 336 -21.46 0.24 13.27
N ASN A 337 -22.15 0.64 12.20
CA ASN A 337 -23.56 0.98 12.22
C ASN A 337 -24.49 -0.25 12.31
N VAL A 338 -23.96 -1.46 12.18
CA VAL A 338 -24.72 -2.71 12.32
C VAL A 338 -24.80 -3.08 13.79
N HIS A 339 -25.95 -2.77 14.39
CA HIS A 339 -26.17 -2.88 15.84
C HIS A 339 -25.87 -4.27 16.43
N THR A 340 -26.21 -5.35 15.71
CA THR A 340 -25.91 -6.72 16.14
C THR A 340 -24.41 -6.99 16.25
N ILE A 341 -23.62 -6.52 15.29
CA ILE A 341 -22.16 -6.63 15.28
C ILE A 341 -21.57 -5.81 16.44
N LYS A 342 -21.99 -4.55 16.57
CA LYS A 342 -21.55 -3.65 17.65
C LYS A 342 -21.80 -4.25 19.03
N ILE A 343 -22.99 -4.79 19.29
CA ILE A 343 -23.31 -5.41 20.58
C ILE A 343 -22.52 -6.69 20.82
N ASN A 344 -22.37 -7.53 19.79
CA ASN A 344 -21.66 -8.80 19.92
C ASN A 344 -20.25 -8.63 20.48
N PHE A 345 -19.58 -7.52 20.15
CA PHE A 345 -18.22 -7.26 20.61
C PHE A 345 -18.10 -6.42 21.90
N LEU A 346 -19.21 -5.91 22.48
CA LEU A 346 -19.17 -5.16 23.74
C LEU A 346 -18.58 -5.99 24.90
N LEU A 347 -18.87 -7.29 24.91
CA LEU A 347 -18.40 -8.22 25.94
C LEU A 347 -16.86 -8.38 26.00
N PHE A 348 -16.15 -7.94 24.96
CA PHE A 348 -14.68 -8.01 24.92
C PHE A 348 -14.01 -6.77 25.54
N ILE A 349 -14.74 -5.68 25.77
CA ILE A 349 -14.14 -4.42 26.27
C ILE A 349 -13.43 -4.67 27.61
N GLU A 350 -14.12 -5.23 28.61
CA GLU A 350 -13.53 -5.45 29.94
C GLU A 350 -12.35 -6.44 29.93
N PRO A 351 -12.44 -7.63 29.28
CA PRO A 351 -11.28 -8.52 29.14
C PRO A 351 -10.09 -7.85 28.46
N ILE A 352 -10.32 -7.06 27.40
CA ILE A 352 -9.24 -6.38 26.67
C ILE A 352 -8.59 -5.30 27.54
N MET A 353 -9.37 -4.52 28.30
CA MET A 353 -8.81 -3.52 29.22
C MET A 353 -7.88 -4.15 30.24
N LYS A 354 -8.29 -5.27 30.85
CA LYS A 354 -7.45 -6.03 31.80
C LYS A 354 -6.20 -6.59 31.11
N TYR A 355 -6.33 -7.08 29.88
CA TYR A 355 -5.23 -7.68 29.14
C TYR A 355 -4.11 -6.68 28.81
N ILE A 356 -4.47 -5.42 28.55
CA ILE A 356 -3.53 -4.32 28.29
C ILE A 356 -2.64 -4.00 29.51
N GLU A 357 -3.09 -4.28 30.73
CA GLU A 357 -2.34 -3.98 31.96
C GLU A 357 -1.20 -4.97 32.23
N GLU A 358 -1.26 -6.16 31.62
CA GLU A 358 -0.28 -7.22 31.79
C GLU A 358 0.95 -7.06 30.88
N ASP A 359 2.01 -7.84 31.14
CA ASP A 359 3.20 -7.89 30.28
C ASP A 359 2.92 -8.72 29.02
N VAL A 360 2.26 -8.09 28.06
CA VAL A 360 1.84 -8.66 26.77
C VAL A 360 2.72 -8.16 25.62
N ASN A 361 2.81 -8.96 24.56
CA ASN A 361 3.50 -8.55 23.35
C ASN A 361 2.94 -7.24 22.76
N GLU A 362 3.85 -6.40 22.26
CA GLU A 362 3.53 -5.11 21.66
C GLU A 362 2.54 -5.18 20.48
N ASP A 363 2.55 -6.26 19.67
CA ASP A 363 1.58 -6.51 18.58
C ASP A 363 0.16 -6.68 19.13
N ALA A 364 -0.03 -7.59 20.10
CA ALA A 364 -1.34 -7.86 20.68
C ALA A 364 -1.89 -6.62 21.40
N LYS A 365 -1.02 -5.92 22.15
CA LYS A 365 -1.39 -4.67 22.84
C LYS A 365 -1.80 -3.57 21.86
N SER A 366 -1.10 -3.47 20.74
CA SER A 366 -1.42 -2.55 19.65
C SER A 366 -2.82 -2.80 19.07
N ALA A 367 -3.16 -4.05 18.76
CA ALA A 367 -4.50 -4.40 18.27
C ALA A 367 -5.60 -4.11 19.30
N CYS A 368 -5.31 -4.32 20.59
CA CYS A 368 -6.23 -3.98 21.68
C CYS A 368 -6.54 -2.47 21.71
N PHE A 369 -5.54 -1.60 21.55
CA PHE A 369 -5.76 -0.16 21.48
C PHE A 369 -6.61 0.25 20.27
N ASP A 370 -6.39 -0.33 19.10
CA ASP A 370 -7.17 -0.05 17.89
C ASP A 370 -8.64 -0.50 18.07
N PHE A 371 -8.87 -1.67 18.67
CA PHE A 371 -10.21 -2.16 19.02
C PHE A 371 -10.94 -1.20 19.97
N LEU A 372 -10.32 -0.85 21.11
CA LEU A 372 -10.94 0.04 22.10
C LEU A 372 -11.19 1.46 21.54
N THR A 373 -10.31 1.95 20.65
CA THR A 373 -10.47 3.26 20.01
C THR A 373 -11.75 3.35 19.18
N ILE A 374 -12.20 2.25 18.57
CA ILE A 374 -13.50 2.23 17.89
C ILE A 374 -14.64 2.45 18.89
N TYR A 375 -14.61 1.75 20.02
CA TYR A 375 -15.64 1.86 21.06
C TYR A 375 -15.63 3.18 21.82
N LEU A 376 -14.53 3.94 21.80
CA LEU A 376 -14.51 5.30 22.34
C LEU A 376 -15.42 6.28 21.57
N GLN A 377 -15.97 5.89 20.41
CA GLN A 377 -17.00 6.65 19.69
C GLN A 377 -18.42 6.44 20.25
N ASP A 378 -18.62 5.39 21.05
CA ASP A 378 -19.88 5.09 21.73
C ASP A 378 -19.91 5.71 23.13
N SER A 379 -20.98 6.42 23.50
CA SER A 379 -21.01 7.21 24.73
C SER A 379 -20.92 6.39 26.02
N GLU A 380 -21.53 5.20 26.05
CA GLU A 380 -21.51 4.33 27.24
C GLU A 380 -20.13 3.68 27.39
N SER A 381 -19.64 3.11 26.30
CA SER A 381 -18.30 2.51 26.24
C SER A 381 -17.20 3.54 26.52
N PHE A 382 -17.36 4.78 26.05
CA PHE A 382 -16.44 5.88 26.31
C PHE A 382 -16.25 6.13 27.81
N LEU A 383 -17.35 6.24 28.57
CA LEU A 383 -17.27 6.46 30.02
C LEU A 383 -16.57 5.29 30.72
N THR A 384 -16.96 4.05 30.42
CA THR A 384 -16.35 2.87 31.04
C THR A 384 -14.84 2.77 30.76
N ILE A 385 -14.43 2.96 29.50
CA ILE A 385 -13.03 2.84 29.10
C ILE A 385 -12.21 4.00 29.70
N THR A 386 -12.72 5.23 29.63
CA THR A 386 -12.00 6.40 30.14
C THR A 386 -11.84 6.37 31.66
N GLU A 387 -12.89 6.05 32.41
CA GLU A 387 -12.82 5.91 33.87
C GLU A 387 -11.81 4.84 34.30
N TYR A 388 -11.81 3.69 33.61
CA TYR A 388 -10.84 2.62 33.86
C TYR A 388 -9.39 3.12 33.73
N PHE A 389 -9.02 3.67 32.58
CA PHE A 389 -7.63 4.08 32.31
C PHE A 389 -7.22 5.39 32.98
N GLN A 390 -8.15 6.28 33.34
CA GLN A 390 -7.83 7.44 34.16
C GLN A 390 -7.57 7.05 35.62
N SER A 391 -8.23 5.99 36.10
CA SER A 391 -7.93 5.41 37.42
C SER A 391 -6.61 4.62 37.44
N SER A 392 -6.18 4.10 36.29
CA SER A 392 -4.93 3.35 36.17
C SER A 392 -3.72 4.30 36.08
N SER A 393 -2.63 3.97 36.78
CA SER A 393 -1.37 4.75 36.72
C SER A 393 -0.51 4.39 35.49
N GLN A 394 -1.12 3.80 34.46
CA GLN A 394 -0.41 3.19 33.34
C GLN A 394 0.20 4.25 32.42
N PHE A 395 -0.54 5.34 32.16
CA PHE A 395 -0.14 6.38 31.22
C PHE A 395 0.47 7.59 31.92
N SER A 396 1.75 7.47 32.25
CA SER A 396 2.56 8.64 32.65
C SER A 396 3.51 9.03 31.51
N LYS A 397 3.78 10.33 31.39
CA LYS A 397 4.73 10.87 30.41
C LYS A 397 6.06 10.11 30.39
N THR A 398 6.63 9.83 31.57
CA THR A 398 7.91 9.12 31.69
C THR A 398 7.82 7.68 31.19
N LYS A 399 6.74 6.95 31.51
CA LYS A 399 6.54 5.56 31.05
C LYS A 399 6.35 5.51 29.53
N LEU A 400 5.56 6.44 28.99
CA LEU A 400 5.30 6.52 27.54
C LEU A 400 6.56 6.86 26.75
N ILE A 401 7.39 7.79 27.24
CA ILE A 401 8.69 8.10 26.62
C ILE A 401 9.58 6.85 26.59
N GLN A 402 9.68 6.11 27.70
CA GLN A 402 10.46 4.86 27.75
C GLN A 402 9.94 3.80 26.77
N GLU A 403 8.61 3.67 26.65
CA GLU A 403 7.97 2.77 25.70
C GLU A 403 8.24 3.20 24.25
N PHE A 404 8.19 4.50 23.94
CA PHE A 404 8.47 5.01 22.60
C PHE A 404 9.95 4.82 22.23
N ASP A 405 10.88 5.15 23.13
CA ASP A 405 12.31 4.93 22.91
C ASP A 405 12.64 3.44 22.67
N LYS A 406 12.05 2.54 23.46
CA LYS A 406 12.16 1.09 23.26
C LYS A 406 11.70 0.69 21.85
N ASN A 407 10.57 1.21 21.41
CA ASN A 407 9.96 0.89 20.12
C ASN A 407 10.71 1.52 18.93
N PHE A 408 11.21 2.75 19.06
CA PHE A 408 12.03 3.40 18.04
C PHE A 408 13.34 2.66 17.82
N ASN A 409 13.99 2.21 18.89
CA ASN A 409 15.24 1.43 18.80
C ASN A 409 15.01 0.06 18.15
N LYS A 410 13.87 -0.58 18.41
CA LYS A 410 13.47 -1.83 17.75
C LYS A 410 12.91 -1.64 16.33
N LYS A 411 12.69 -0.39 15.89
CA LYS A 411 11.95 -0.04 14.66
C LYS A 411 10.56 -0.67 14.60
N TYR A 412 9.91 -0.78 15.76
CA TYR A 412 8.58 -1.37 15.90
C TYR A 412 7.56 -0.25 16.15
N PHE A 413 6.91 0.20 15.08
CA PHE A 413 6.20 1.50 15.06
C PHE A 413 4.68 1.41 15.20
N LEU A 414 4.09 0.24 14.96
CA LEU A 414 2.64 0.04 14.89
C LEU A 414 1.93 0.43 16.19
N ILE A 415 2.47 0.01 17.34
CA ILE A 415 1.89 0.29 18.65
C ILE A 415 1.85 1.78 18.98
N VAL A 416 2.87 2.55 18.56
CA VAL A 416 2.99 3.98 18.90
C VAL A 416 1.83 4.78 18.30
N GLY A 417 1.56 4.62 17.00
CA GLY A 417 0.49 5.34 16.33
C GLY A 417 -0.89 5.01 16.92
N ARG A 418 -1.16 3.73 17.21
CA ARG A 418 -2.43 3.29 17.81
C ARG A 418 -2.59 3.73 19.26
N LEU A 419 -1.53 3.66 20.06
CA LEU A 419 -1.54 4.18 21.43
C LEU A 419 -1.80 5.69 21.46
N LEU A 420 -1.20 6.48 20.56
CA LEU A 420 -1.46 7.91 20.49
C LEU A 420 -2.94 8.21 20.19
N LYS A 421 -3.54 7.49 19.23
CA LYS A 421 -4.96 7.63 18.89
C LYS A 421 -5.87 7.25 20.04
N PHE A 422 -5.56 6.15 20.73
CA PHE A 422 -6.27 5.74 21.93
C PHE A 422 -6.17 6.81 23.04
N LEU A 423 -4.94 7.25 23.35
CA LEU A 423 -4.68 8.27 24.37
C LEU A 423 -5.36 9.60 24.09
N PHE A 424 -5.65 9.94 22.83
CA PHE A 424 -6.34 11.18 22.51
C PHE A 424 -7.71 11.27 23.19
N TYR A 425 -8.43 10.14 23.31
CA TYR A 425 -9.71 10.07 24.01
C TYR A 425 -9.55 10.01 25.54
N ILE A 426 -8.51 9.33 26.04
CA ILE A 426 -8.28 9.18 27.49
C ILE A 426 -7.74 10.47 28.12
N ASN A 427 -6.73 11.07 27.49
CA ASN A 427 -6.04 12.29 27.90
C ASN A 427 -5.46 13.02 26.68
N MET A 428 -6.26 13.89 26.08
CA MET A 428 -5.90 14.66 24.89
C MET A 428 -4.57 15.42 25.04
N ASN A 429 -4.35 16.09 26.16
CA ASN A 429 -3.14 16.89 26.38
C ASN A 429 -1.87 16.03 26.38
N LEU A 430 -1.91 14.90 27.10
CA LEU A 430 -0.80 13.95 27.13
C LEU A 430 -0.58 13.33 25.73
N SER A 431 -1.66 12.98 25.02
CA SER A 431 -1.57 12.46 23.65
C SER A 431 -0.87 13.43 22.70
N ILE A 432 -1.23 14.72 22.71
CA ILE A 432 -0.60 15.74 21.86
C ILE A 432 0.87 15.94 22.23
N GLU A 433 1.19 15.97 23.52
CA GLU A 433 2.58 16.07 23.98
C GLU A 433 3.43 14.87 23.50
N MET A 434 2.87 13.65 23.58
CA MET A 434 3.54 12.44 23.11
C MET A 434 3.58 12.36 21.57
N ALA A 435 2.58 12.89 20.87
CA ALA A 435 2.60 12.99 19.41
C ALA A 435 3.72 13.92 18.93
N LEU A 436 3.93 15.07 19.60
CA LEU A 436 5.08 15.95 19.34
C LEU A 436 6.41 15.24 19.58
N TYR A 437 6.52 14.45 20.66
CA TYR A 437 7.71 13.64 20.91
C TYR A 437 7.93 12.58 19.83
N ALA A 438 6.86 11.93 19.37
CA ALA A 438 6.89 10.85 18.38
C ALA A 438 7.27 11.29 16.97
N LEU A 439 7.24 12.60 16.67
CA LEU A 439 7.77 13.15 15.41
C LEU A 439 9.25 12.79 15.17
N ARG A 440 9.99 12.46 16.24
CA ARG A 440 11.40 12.02 16.17
C ARG A 440 11.60 10.62 15.60
N SER A 441 10.54 9.85 15.38
CA SER A 441 10.60 8.47 14.88
C SER A 441 11.17 8.34 13.46
N GLU A 442 11.04 9.38 12.63
CA GLU A 442 11.34 9.35 11.19
C GLU A 442 10.57 8.27 10.40
N ASP A 443 9.53 7.70 11.01
CA ASP A 443 8.67 6.69 10.41
C ASP A 443 7.41 7.35 9.84
N PRO A 444 7.09 7.11 8.56
CA PRO A 444 5.91 7.73 7.94
C PRO A 444 4.61 7.44 8.67
N SER A 445 4.38 6.20 9.12
CA SER A 445 3.09 5.80 9.71
C SER A 445 2.81 6.48 11.06
N ILE A 446 3.86 6.68 11.86
CA ILE A 446 3.76 7.42 13.13
C ILE A 446 3.49 8.89 12.85
N ILE A 447 4.23 9.50 11.94
CA ILE A 447 4.06 10.94 11.64
C ILE A 447 2.67 11.19 11.05
N GLU A 448 2.17 10.33 10.17
CA GLU A 448 0.79 10.39 9.68
C GLU A 448 -0.22 10.36 10.85
N SER A 449 -0.02 9.46 11.81
CA SER A 449 -0.86 9.38 13.02
C SER A 449 -0.77 10.65 13.87
N CYS A 450 0.43 11.24 14.04
CA CYS A 450 0.58 12.51 14.78
C CYS A 450 -0.20 13.65 14.12
N PHE A 451 -0.09 13.80 12.79
CA PHE A 451 -0.79 14.87 12.08
C PHE A 451 -2.32 14.69 12.08
N GLU A 452 -2.82 13.45 12.08
CA GLU A 452 -4.25 13.18 12.30
C GLU A 452 -4.74 13.74 13.64
N LEU A 453 -3.94 13.60 14.70
CA LEU A 453 -4.27 14.12 16.04
C LEU A 453 -4.14 15.64 16.11
N PHE A 454 -3.11 16.21 15.50
CA PHE A 454 -2.94 17.66 15.45
C PHE A 454 -4.12 18.34 14.77
N SER A 455 -4.61 17.78 13.64
CA SER A 455 -5.80 18.28 12.95
C SER A 455 -7.06 18.26 13.82
N LYS A 456 -7.19 17.28 14.73
CA LYS A 456 -8.33 17.15 15.64
C LYS A 456 -8.22 18.01 16.90
N SER A 457 -7.02 18.49 17.25
CA SER A 457 -6.77 19.15 18.54
C SER A 457 -7.23 20.60 18.63
N ASN A 458 -7.41 21.30 17.50
CA ASN A 458 -7.61 22.76 17.42
C ASN A 458 -6.52 23.60 18.13
N LEU A 459 -5.38 23.00 18.48
CA LEU A 459 -4.26 23.71 19.12
C LEU A 459 -3.32 24.30 18.07
N ASN A 460 -2.79 25.50 18.34
CA ASN A 460 -1.72 26.05 17.52
C ASN A 460 -0.37 25.43 17.93
N LEU A 461 0.06 24.43 17.17
CA LEU A 461 1.28 23.65 17.43
C LEU A 461 2.44 24.01 16.48
N TYR A 462 2.35 25.13 15.75
CA TYR A 462 3.30 25.47 14.69
C TYR A 462 4.76 25.42 15.16
N ASN A 463 5.08 26.11 16.25
CA ASN A 463 6.46 26.18 16.76
C ASN A 463 6.98 24.81 17.19
N ASP A 464 6.17 24.00 17.88
CA ASP A 464 6.58 22.70 18.38
C ASP A 464 6.78 21.67 17.25
N ILE A 465 5.92 21.71 16.22
CA ILE A 465 6.08 20.92 15.00
C ILE A 465 7.35 21.37 14.25
N PHE A 466 7.55 22.68 14.10
CA PHE A 466 8.68 23.25 13.39
C PHE A 466 10.03 22.86 14.02
N LEU A 467 10.12 22.77 15.35
CA LEU A 467 11.31 22.25 16.05
C LEU A 467 11.68 20.82 15.64
N ASN A 468 10.72 20.04 15.14
CA ASN A 468 10.90 18.66 14.71
C ASN A 468 10.92 18.49 13.17
N ILE A 469 10.92 19.59 12.40
CA ILE A 469 10.78 19.59 10.93
C ILE A 469 11.81 18.72 10.22
N LYS A 470 13.03 18.61 10.77
CA LYS A 470 14.10 17.76 10.22
C LYS A 470 13.73 16.28 10.18
N TYR A 471 13.00 15.78 11.19
CA TYR A 471 12.59 14.38 11.27
C TYR A 471 11.41 14.10 10.33
N ILE A 472 10.47 15.05 10.26
CA ILE A 472 9.33 15.01 9.34
C ILE A 472 9.83 14.93 7.90
N ARG A 473 10.79 15.78 7.51
CA ARG A 473 11.41 15.76 6.20
C ARG A 473 12.03 14.39 5.84
N ARG A 474 12.71 13.74 6.78
CA ARG A 474 13.31 12.40 6.56
C ARG A 474 12.24 11.34 6.31
N ALA A 475 11.10 11.41 7.00
CA ALA A 475 9.98 10.51 6.76
C ALA A 475 9.29 10.78 5.41
N MET A 476 9.15 12.05 5.00
CA MET A 476 8.55 12.42 3.72
C MET A 476 9.30 11.86 2.51
N LEU A 477 10.62 11.70 2.61
CA LEU A 477 11.40 11.04 1.55
C LEU A 477 11.03 9.57 1.34
N LYS A 478 10.34 8.95 2.31
CA LYS A 478 9.95 7.53 2.30
C LYS A 478 8.48 7.31 1.93
N SER A 479 7.62 8.34 1.99
CA SER A 479 6.17 8.21 1.77
C SER A 479 5.58 9.42 1.06
N GLU A 480 5.05 9.18 -0.15
CA GLU A 480 4.28 10.18 -0.90
C GLU A 480 2.94 10.50 -0.21
N ASN A 481 2.33 9.50 0.46
CA ASN A 481 1.09 9.69 1.20
C ASN A 481 1.26 10.70 2.35
N LEU A 482 2.37 10.60 3.08
CA LEU A 482 2.72 11.55 4.13
C LEU A 482 2.87 12.97 3.56
N LYS A 483 3.50 13.14 2.38
CA LYS A 483 3.57 14.47 1.73
C LYS A 483 2.19 15.04 1.49
N ASN A 484 1.24 14.23 1.02
CA ASN A 484 -0.14 14.66 0.77
C ASN A 484 -0.84 15.10 2.06
N ILE A 485 -0.70 14.33 3.13
CA ILE A 485 -1.26 14.67 4.45
C ILE A 485 -0.70 16.01 4.95
N LEU A 486 0.61 16.24 4.82
CA LEU A 486 1.27 17.47 5.25
C LEU A 486 0.89 18.69 4.40
N ILE A 487 0.71 18.51 3.09
CA ILE A 487 0.18 19.56 2.20
C ILE A 487 -1.23 19.95 2.67
N ASN A 488 -2.12 18.97 2.85
CA ASN A 488 -3.49 19.22 3.27
C ASN A 488 -3.55 19.87 4.66
N TYR A 489 -2.73 19.41 5.61
CA TYR A 489 -2.63 20.00 6.94
C TYR A 489 -2.28 21.49 6.89
N GLN A 490 -1.28 21.86 6.09
CA GLN A 490 -0.88 23.26 5.91
C GLN A 490 -2.00 24.11 5.29
N ILE A 491 -2.71 23.58 4.28
CA ILE A 491 -3.85 24.26 3.64
C ILE A 491 -4.99 24.47 4.64
N GLU A 492 -5.41 23.42 5.33
CA GLU A 492 -6.53 23.44 6.26
C GLU A 492 -6.28 24.38 7.44
N ASN A 493 -5.05 24.38 7.97
CA ASN A 493 -4.67 25.21 9.10
C ASN A 493 -4.12 26.59 8.69
N LYS A 494 -4.02 26.88 7.40
CA LYS A 494 -3.45 28.13 6.85
C LYS A 494 -2.07 28.47 7.42
N ILE A 495 -1.23 27.44 7.54
CA ILE A 495 0.15 27.57 8.00
C ILE A 495 1.10 27.21 6.86
N VAL A 496 2.31 27.76 6.90
CA VAL A 496 3.40 27.37 6.00
C VAL A 496 4.61 27.06 6.85
N PHE A 497 5.18 25.86 6.72
CA PHE A 497 6.46 25.56 7.37
C PHE A 497 7.60 26.16 6.55
N GLU A 498 8.19 27.23 7.07
CA GLU A 498 9.28 28.01 6.43
C GLU A 498 10.65 27.29 6.48
N ASP A 499 10.71 26.01 6.10
CA ASP A 499 11.95 25.26 5.92
C ASP A 499 12.16 24.96 4.43
N VAL A 500 13.22 25.52 3.84
CA VAL A 500 13.52 25.41 2.40
C VAL A 500 13.58 23.95 1.94
N LEU A 501 14.15 23.06 2.76
CA LEU A 501 14.34 21.66 2.39
C LEU A 501 13.02 20.88 2.48
N PHE A 502 12.16 21.22 3.43
CA PHE A 502 10.80 20.72 3.53
C PHE A 502 9.96 21.15 2.33
N ILE A 503 9.98 22.44 1.98
CA ILE A 503 9.28 22.98 0.80
C ILE A 503 9.78 22.29 -0.47
N ASN A 504 11.10 22.13 -0.66
CA ASN A 504 11.64 21.40 -1.82
C ASN A 504 11.16 19.94 -1.88
N THR A 505 11.00 19.27 -0.73
CA THR A 505 10.48 17.90 -0.66
C THR A 505 8.99 17.83 -1.01
N ILE A 506 8.21 18.87 -0.69
CA ILE A 506 6.82 19.01 -1.13
C ILE A 506 6.74 19.31 -2.63
N MET A 507 7.61 20.19 -3.15
CA MET A 507 7.64 20.58 -4.56
C MET A 507 7.98 19.41 -5.49
N SER A 508 8.71 18.40 -5.01
CA SER A 508 8.96 17.16 -5.76
C SER A 508 7.80 16.17 -5.70
N SER A 509 6.73 16.47 -4.96
CA SER A 509 5.53 15.62 -4.92
C SER A 509 4.74 15.72 -6.21
N SER A 510 4.02 14.64 -6.50
CA SER A 510 3.08 14.55 -7.62
C SER A 510 1.72 15.22 -7.35
N ASN A 511 1.55 15.85 -6.19
CA ASN A 511 0.29 16.42 -5.75
C ASN A 511 0.13 17.88 -6.16
N LEU A 512 -0.83 18.14 -7.07
CA LEU A 512 -1.14 19.47 -7.59
C LEU A 512 -1.73 20.42 -6.54
N ASN A 513 -2.24 19.93 -5.40
CA ASN A 513 -2.79 20.80 -4.34
C ASN A 513 -1.73 21.72 -3.73
N PHE A 514 -0.44 21.43 -3.91
CA PHE A 514 0.62 22.35 -3.53
C PHE A 514 0.53 23.72 -4.25
N LEU A 515 -0.07 23.78 -5.45
CA LEU A 515 -0.29 25.06 -6.15
C LEU A 515 -1.22 26.00 -5.34
N ASN A 516 -2.13 25.45 -4.54
CA ASN A 516 -2.95 26.25 -3.62
C ASN A 516 -2.09 26.83 -2.47
N LEU A 517 -1.03 26.14 -2.07
CA LEU A 517 -0.03 26.63 -1.11
C LEU A 517 0.83 27.75 -1.70
N GLN A 518 1.23 27.65 -2.98
CA GLN A 518 1.96 28.71 -3.69
C GLN A 518 1.17 30.02 -3.77
N ASN A 519 -0.14 29.94 -4.01
CA ASN A 519 -1.00 31.13 -3.98
C ASN A 519 -1.03 31.78 -2.59
N TYR A 520 -0.94 31.01 -1.51
CA TYR A 520 -0.83 31.52 -0.14
C TYR A 520 0.53 32.17 0.15
N LEU A 521 1.62 31.55 -0.30
CA LEU A 521 2.98 32.10 -0.21
C LEU A 521 3.10 33.45 -0.94
N LEU A 522 2.51 33.58 -2.12
CA LEU A 522 2.46 34.84 -2.88
C LEU A 522 1.61 35.93 -2.20
N ILE A 523 0.64 35.57 -1.35
CA ILE A 523 -0.16 36.54 -0.57
C ILE A 523 0.64 37.04 0.65
N LEU A 524 1.47 36.18 1.27
CA LEU A 524 2.32 36.55 2.41
C LEU A 524 3.52 37.42 2.00
N GLU A 525 4.02 37.31 0.77
CA GLU A 525 5.05 38.24 0.24
C GLU A 525 4.49 39.65 -0.09
N ASN A 526 3.18 39.83 -0.09
CA ASN A 526 2.48 41.08 -0.43
C ASN A 526 1.76 41.74 0.76
N LEU A 527 1.96 41.25 1.99
CA LEU A 527 1.56 41.87 3.27
C LEU A 527 2.80 42.27 4.05
#